data_AF-A0A7Z9K6F2-F1
#
_entry.id   AF-A0A7Z9K6F2-F1
#
_cell.length_a   1.000
_cell.length_b   1.000
_cell.length_c   1.000
_cell.angle_alpha   90.00
_cell.angle_beta   90.00
_cell.angle_gamma   90.00
#
_symmetry.space_group_name_H-M   'P 1'
#
loop_
_entity.id
_entity.type
_entity.pdbx_description
1 polymer ?
#
loop_
_entity_poly.entity_id
_entity_poly.type
_entity_poly.pdbx_seq_one_letter_code
_entity_poly.pdbx_strand_id
1 'polypeptide(L)'
;MARIKEAINTGLTAEAGVEKVRNDTQARFGKQTNPYFRERLHDFNDLANRLLQHLLGKNGVINKEDLPEKFILFARNMGPAELLDYDRFQLSGLVLEGG
;
A
#
# COMPACT_ATOMS: atom_id res chain seq x y z
N MET A 1 -4.03 -1.22 -15.57
CA MET A 1 -2.90 -0.53 -16.24
C MET A 1 -3.36 0.46 -17.31
N ALA A 2 -4.26 0.10 -18.25
CA ALA A 2 -4.70 1.02 -19.33
C ALA A 2 -5.20 2.39 -18.82
N ARG A 3 -6.07 2.39 -17.80
CA ARG A 3 -6.63 3.63 -17.20
C ARG A 3 -5.56 4.51 -16.53
N ILE A 4 -4.53 3.91 -15.93
CA ILE A 4 -3.43 4.66 -15.30
C ILE A 4 -2.56 5.30 -16.38
N LYS A 5 -2.21 4.55 -17.43
CA LYS A 5 -1.46 5.08 -18.58
C LYS A 5 -2.22 6.19 -19.29
N GLU A 6 -3.53 6.03 -19.46
CA GLU A 6 -4.39 7.06 -20.03
C GLU A 6 -4.39 8.34 -19.19
N ALA A 7 -4.55 8.21 -17.86
CA ALA A 7 -4.43 9.34 -16.95
C ALA A 7 -3.07 10.05 -17.06
N ILE A 8 -1.98 9.30 -17.16
CA ILE A 8 -0.64 9.86 -17.37
C ILE A 8 -0.55 10.59 -18.71
N ASN A 9 -1.09 10.01 -19.78
CA ASN A 9 -1.11 10.64 -21.11
C ASN A 9 -1.91 11.94 -21.15
N THR A 10 -2.81 12.19 -20.18
CA THR A 10 -3.51 13.47 -20.02
C THR A 10 -2.68 14.55 -19.32
N GLY A 11 -1.41 14.29 -19.02
CA GLY A 11 -0.49 15.24 -18.38
C GLY A 11 -0.39 15.10 -16.85
N LEU A 12 -0.95 14.02 -16.28
CA LEU A 12 -0.77 13.72 -14.86
C LEU A 12 0.59 13.04 -14.62
N THR A 13 1.17 13.28 -13.45
CA THR A 13 2.31 12.48 -13.00
C THR A 13 1.89 11.02 -12.78
N ALA A 14 2.85 10.11 -12.73
CA ALA A 14 2.56 8.70 -12.51
C ALA A 14 1.81 8.47 -11.19
N GLU A 15 2.19 9.17 -10.13
CA GLU A 15 1.58 9.10 -8.81
C GLU A 15 0.14 9.63 -8.87
N ALA A 16 -0.06 10.79 -9.49
CA ALA A 16 -1.39 11.39 -9.64
C ALA A 16 -2.32 10.53 -10.49
N GLY A 17 -1.78 9.85 -11.51
CA GLY A 17 -2.52 8.88 -12.33
C GLY A 17 -2.97 7.65 -11.53
N VAL A 18 -2.11 7.11 -10.66
CA VAL A 18 -2.45 5.97 -9.79
C VAL A 18 -3.50 6.37 -8.75
N GLU A 19 -3.29 7.50 -8.06
CA GLU A 19 -4.24 8.07 -7.09
C GLU A 19 -5.63 8.30 -7.69
N LYS A 20 -5.69 8.92 -8.88
CA LYS A 20 -6.95 9.16 -9.58
C LYS A 20 -7.70 7.87 -9.88
N VAL A 21 -7.02 6.87 -10.47
CA VAL A 21 -7.67 5.59 -10.80
C VAL A 21 -8.08 4.84 -9.54
N ARG A 22 -7.32 4.94 -8.45
CA ARG A 22 -7.69 4.38 -7.14
C ARG A 22 -9.00 4.98 -6.65
N ASN A 23 -9.08 6.30 -6.60
CA ASN A 23 -10.24 7.03 -6.09
C ASN A 23 -11.48 6.76 -6.95
N ASP A 24 -11.35 6.73 -8.28
CA ASP A 24 -12.44 6.38 -9.20
C ASP A 24 -12.95 4.94 -8.96
N THR A 25 -12.04 4.01 -8.69
CA THR A 25 -12.37 2.61 -8.45
C THR A 25 -13.06 2.44 -7.10
N GLN A 26 -12.56 3.07 -6.04
CA GLN A 26 -13.23 3.10 -4.74
C GLN A 26 -14.62 3.75 -4.82
N ALA A 27 -14.76 4.87 -5.52
CA ALA A 27 -16.06 5.53 -5.68
C ALA A 27 -17.09 4.66 -6.43
N ARG A 28 -16.64 3.89 -7.44
CA ARG A 28 -17.50 2.94 -8.17
C ARG A 28 -17.89 1.71 -7.37
N PHE A 29 -16.94 1.09 -6.67
CA PHE A 29 -17.12 -0.22 -6.05
C PHE A 29 -17.44 -0.16 -4.55
N GLY A 30 -17.20 0.97 -3.88
CA GLY A 30 -17.47 1.14 -2.45
C GLY A 30 -18.96 1.05 -2.07
N LYS A 31 -19.87 1.18 -3.04
CA LYS A 31 -21.32 1.02 -2.85
C LYS A 31 -21.81 -0.41 -3.11
N GLN A 32 -20.96 -1.33 -3.55
CA GLN A 32 -21.37 -2.71 -3.78
C GLN A 32 -21.39 -3.52 -2.49
N THR A 33 -22.49 -4.24 -2.28
CA THR A 33 -22.71 -5.07 -1.08
C THR A 33 -22.12 -6.48 -1.21
N ASN A 34 -21.83 -6.92 -2.44
CA ASN A 34 -21.34 -8.27 -2.70
C ASN A 34 -19.93 -8.48 -2.09
N PRO A 35 -19.74 -9.51 -1.23
CA PRO A 35 -18.48 -9.81 -0.57
C PRO A 35 -17.27 -9.97 -1.50
N TYR A 36 -17.44 -10.64 -2.64
CA TYR A 36 -16.35 -10.89 -3.59
C TYR A 36 -15.75 -9.59 -4.14
N PHE A 37 -16.60 -8.60 -4.44
CA PHE A 37 -16.14 -7.31 -4.94
C PHE A 37 -15.47 -6.46 -3.86
N ARG A 38 -15.85 -6.63 -2.59
CA ARG A 38 -15.14 -5.99 -1.46
C ARG A 38 -13.71 -6.51 -1.32
N GLU A 39 -13.53 -7.83 -1.37
CA GLU A 39 -12.20 -8.46 -1.32
C GLU A 39 -11.34 -8.03 -2.52
N ARG A 40 -11.91 -8.04 -3.73
CA ARG A 40 -11.20 -7.57 -4.93
C ARG A 40 -10.83 -6.09 -4.88
N LEU A 41 -11.68 -5.26 -4.29
CA LEU A 41 -11.38 -3.84 -4.09
C LEU A 41 -10.25 -3.66 -3.07
N HIS A 42 -10.19 -4.49 -2.03
CA HIS A 42 -9.11 -4.51 -1.06
C HIS A 42 -7.77 -4.85 -1.73
N ASP A 43 -7.70 -5.99 -2.45
CA ASP A 43 -6.51 -6.40 -3.19
C ASP A 43 -6.03 -5.31 -4.17
N PHE A 44 -6.98 -4.66 -4.84
CA PHE A 44 -6.67 -3.57 -5.76
C PHE A 44 -6.07 -2.35 -5.03
N ASN A 45 -6.62 -1.96 -3.87
CA ASN A 45 -6.08 -0.86 -3.07
C ASN A 45 -4.67 -1.15 -2.58
N ASP A 46 -4.39 -2.39 -2.17
CA ASP A 46 -3.04 -2.81 -1.76
C ASP A 46 -2.04 -2.69 -2.91
N LEU A 47 -2.40 -3.15 -4.11
CA LEU A 47 -1.55 -3.01 -5.29
C LEU A 47 -1.34 -1.53 -5.68
N ALA A 48 -2.38 -0.70 -5.60
CA ALA A 48 -2.27 0.73 -5.87
C ALA A 48 -1.34 1.43 -4.87
N ASN A 49 -1.45 1.10 -3.58
CA ASN A 49 -0.58 1.63 -2.52
C ASN A 49 0.88 1.21 -2.71
N ARG A 50 1.13 -0.07 -3.03
CA ARG A 50 2.50 -0.55 -3.31
C ARG A 50 3.11 0.15 -4.52
N LEU A 51 2.33 0.34 -5.58
CA LEU A 51 2.79 1.07 -6.76
C LEU A 51 3.11 2.54 -6.42
N LEU A 52 2.28 3.20 -5.61
CA LEU A 52 2.53 4.57 -5.16
C LEU A 52 3.80 4.69 -4.31
N GLN A 53 4.02 3.76 -3.38
CA GLN A 53 5.25 3.73 -2.58
C GLN A 53 6.49 3.63 -3.47
N HIS A 54 6.44 2.73 -4.47
CA HIS A 54 7.53 2.57 -5.44
C HIS A 54 7.76 3.83 -6.27
N LEU A 55 6.69 4.47 -6.75
CA LEU A 55 6.79 5.71 -7.55
C LEU A 55 7.34 6.88 -6.74
N LEU A 56 6.96 6.99 -5.48
CA LEU A 56 7.44 8.02 -4.56
C LEU A 56 8.88 7.80 -4.07
N GLY A 57 9.55 6.72 -4.51
CA GLY A 57 10.87 6.34 -4.00
C GLY A 57 10.85 5.96 -2.52
N LYS A 58 9.66 5.81 -1.93
CA LYS A 58 9.43 5.37 -0.56
C LYS A 58 9.30 3.85 -0.56
N ASN A 59 10.30 3.15 -1.06
CA ASN A 59 10.50 1.79 -0.57
C ASN A 59 10.70 1.98 0.94
N GLY A 60 9.83 1.41 1.76
CA GLY A 60 9.80 1.54 3.22
C GLY A 60 11.01 0.93 3.91
N VAL A 61 12.20 1.13 3.36
CA VAL A 61 13.46 0.86 4.01
C VAL A 61 13.63 1.97 5.04
N ILE A 62 13.03 1.77 6.21
CA ILE A 62 13.73 2.19 7.41
C ILE A 62 15.13 1.60 7.23
N ASN A 63 16.17 2.45 7.18
CA ASN A 63 17.54 1.97 7.07
C ASN A 63 17.70 0.92 8.17
N LYS A 64 17.87 -0.35 7.78
CA LYS A 64 17.91 -1.47 8.73
C LYS A 64 19.04 -1.30 9.74
N GLU A 65 20.02 -0.49 9.38
CA GLU A 65 21.20 -0.10 10.18
C GLU A 65 20.85 0.86 11.34
N ASP A 66 19.71 1.57 11.27
CA ASP A 66 19.30 2.54 12.31
C ASP A 66 18.28 1.95 13.32
N LEU A 67 17.93 0.66 13.19
CA LEU A 67 16.94 0.01 14.06
C LEU A 67 17.58 -0.45 15.39
N PRO A 68 16.90 -0.24 16.53
CA PRO A 68 17.34 -0.77 17.82
C PRO A 68 17.40 -2.31 17.83
N GLU A 69 18.22 -2.89 18.70
CA GLU A 69 18.34 -4.35 18.86
C GLU A 69 17.01 -5.04 19.17
N LYS A 70 16.08 -4.33 19.83
CA LYS A 70 14.69 -4.76 20.07
C LYS A 70 13.74 -3.61 19.84
N PHE A 71 12.71 -3.79 19.01
CA PHE A 71 11.70 -2.78 18.75
C PHE A 71 10.29 -3.38 18.55
N ILE A 72 9.27 -2.54 18.69
CA ILE A 72 7.87 -2.86 18.38
C ILE A 72 7.44 -1.98 17.22
N LEU A 73 6.85 -2.57 16.20
CA LEU A 73 6.39 -1.84 15.02
C LEU A 73 4.94 -1.37 15.18
N PHE A 74 4.70 -0.08 14.97
CA PHE A 74 3.36 0.51 14.93
C PHE A 74 3.03 0.89 13.49
N ALA A 75 2.00 0.25 12.92
CA ALA A 75 1.59 0.51 11.54
C ALA A 75 0.07 0.63 11.45
N ARG A 76 -0.40 1.54 10.57
CA ARG A 76 -1.84 1.63 10.26
C ARG A 76 -2.31 0.40 9.48
N ASN A 77 -1.48 -0.05 8.55
CA ASN A 77 -1.63 -1.29 7.80
C ASN A 77 -0.23 -1.83 7.46
N MET A 78 -0.06 -3.14 7.43
CA MET A 78 1.18 -3.78 7.00
C MET A 78 0.88 -5.15 6.38
N GLY A 79 1.34 -5.35 5.15
CA GLY A 79 1.22 -6.63 4.46
C GLY A 79 2.29 -7.64 4.90
N PRO A 80 2.06 -8.95 4.71
CA PRO A 80 3.03 -9.99 5.06
C PRO A 80 4.35 -9.85 4.31
N ALA A 81 4.33 -9.30 3.08
CA ALA A 81 5.56 -9.06 2.32
C ALA A 81 6.41 -7.91 2.90
N GLU A 82 5.78 -6.87 3.47
CA GLU A 82 6.47 -5.74 4.10
C GLU A 82 7.07 -6.16 5.46
N LEU A 83 6.44 -7.13 6.15
CA LEU A 83 6.97 -7.68 7.39
C LEU A 83 8.29 -8.45 7.17
N LEU A 84 8.47 -9.08 6.00
CA LEU A 84 9.69 -9.82 5.66
C LEU A 84 10.93 -8.94 5.53
N ASP A 85 10.75 -7.62 5.44
CA ASP A 85 11.87 -6.69 5.38
C ASP A 85 12.53 -6.46 6.76
N TYR A 86 11.90 -6.90 7.86
CA TYR A 86 12.43 -6.74 9.22
C TYR A 86 13.17 -7.99 9.73
N ASP A 87 14.22 -7.78 10.53
CA ASP A 87 14.88 -8.87 11.23
C ASP A 87 13.96 -9.42 12.35
N ARG A 88 13.54 -10.68 12.19
CA ARG A 88 12.75 -11.45 13.16
C ARG A 88 13.36 -11.53 14.56
N PHE A 89 14.67 -11.34 14.71
CA PHE A 89 15.34 -11.34 16.01
C PHE A 89 15.26 -9.97 16.70
N GLN A 90 15.11 -8.89 15.93
CA GLN A 90 15.01 -7.53 16.47
C GLN A 90 13.53 -7.12 16.67
N LEU A 91 12.64 -7.56 15.78
CA LEU A 91 11.21 -7.28 15.87
C LEU A 91 10.57 -8.06 17.03
N SER A 92 10.23 -7.36 18.10
CA SER A 92 9.66 -7.94 19.32
C SER A 92 8.12 -7.97 19.31
N GLY A 93 7.48 -7.26 18.38
CA GLY A 93 6.04 -7.23 18.24
C GLY A 93 5.56 -6.30 17.13
N LEU A 94 4.30 -6.49 16.70
CA LEU A 94 3.61 -5.69 15.69
C LEU A 94 2.26 -5.23 16.26
N VAL A 95 1.98 -3.94 16.13
CA VAL A 95 0.69 -3.33 16.46
C VAL A 95 0.09 -2.76 15.18
N LEU A 96 -1.10 -3.26 14.82
CA LEU A 96 -1.88 -2.79 13.68
C LEU A 96 -3.08 -1.98 14.17
N GLU A 97 -3.36 -0.85 13.53
CA GLU A 97 -4.55 -0.03 13.82
C GLU A 97 -5.87 -0.78 13.48
N GLY A 98 -5.81 -1.79 12.60
CA GLY A 98 -6.97 -2.51 12.06
C GLY A 98 -7.36 -3.84 12.74
N GLY A 99 -6.48 -4.45 13.54
CA GLY A 99 -6.71 -5.75 14.18
C GLY A 99 -6.58 -6.95 13.25
#